data_AF-A0A450TTV1-F1
#
_entry.id   AF-A0A450TTV1-F1
#
_cell.length_a   1.000
_cell.length_b   1.000
_cell.length_c   1.000
_cell.angle_alpha   90.00
_cell.angle_beta   90.00
_cell.angle_gamma   90.00
#
_symmetry.space_group_name_H-M   'P 1'
#
loop_
_entity.id
_entity.type
_entity.pdbx_description
1 polymer ?
#
loop_
_entity_poly.entity_id
_entity_poly.type
_entity_poly.pdbx_seq_one_letter_code
_entity_poly.pdbx_strand_id
1 'polypeptide(L)'
;MEIFRRFFFFCSGTNRALIGVGPHYDLLNQSTIGSIVFLTAFLASFSGGYAVYTVFQNTLIATFFGIVWGTLMFSLNRFIVMSVTQDGSRRVAIFLVRLVLAVLIATVVIYPLEMRLFATDIENHLDKKKTEEIAEVEQAAERKEKEYRRSYAKEEKVRRESYGVSMLDEDVKARRRQLEICWKEFDKLRDEHLKECAGEAGTMKRGDGPECKRTFRALIDQKYKCQTLDNQIARKQAEIDTTLTEYREEINEWNDKKSRELDDIIEDKRKKIQKIEERRLGSFLIRFQALSEISDESKAAKYTIYIITLVFAIFECSPILVQLLLSRGGCKGKLRKDRKNSDIIIYEEKSTGEQENYDRTIPSFLLKDEAIRERINSEIEKWKKDDLSLSDLEEKLGRLQDENSSSSPMKVNKVLLYFLYSLYSLVFVAFIALSVIAIFIAILGETKIDSMVNSIISSTIWSLDKQLPGAVSSEAT
;
A
#
# COMPACT_ATOMS: atom_id res chain seq x y z
N MET A 1 -29.62 -34.53 17.86
CA MET A 1 -29.21 -34.96 16.50
C MET A 1 -30.19 -34.48 15.41
N GLU A 2 -31.50 -34.72 15.53
CA GLU A 2 -32.52 -34.32 14.53
C GLU A 2 -32.56 -32.81 14.21
N ILE A 3 -32.42 -31.94 15.21
CA ILE A 3 -32.49 -30.47 15.04
C ILE A 3 -31.33 -29.94 14.20
N PHE A 4 -30.09 -30.35 14.50
CA PHE A 4 -28.90 -29.99 13.72
C PHE A 4 -28.99 -30.51 12.30
N ARG A 5 -29.47 -31.74 12.12
CA ARG A 5 -29.66 -32.33 10.79
C ARG A 5 -30.66 -31.53 9.95
N ARG A 6 -31.78 -31.10 10.55
CA ARG A 6 -32.78 -30.25 9.88
C ARG A 6 -32.24 -28.85 9.53
N PHE A 7 -31.41 -28.28 10.40
CA PHE A 7 -30.74 -27.01 10.12
C PHE A 7 -29.76 -27.14 8.95
N PHE A 8 -28.93 -28.18 8.91
CA PHE A 8 -28.02 -28.40 7.79
C PHE A 8 -28.75 -28.71 6.48
N PHE A 9 -29.89 -29.42 6.51
CA PHE A 9 -30.74 -29.58 5.33
C PHE A 9 -31.33 -28.27 4.81
N PHE A 10 -31.63 -27.34 5.72
CA PHE A 10 -32.01 -25.99 5.33
C PHE A 10 -30.83 -25.30 4.64
N CYS A 11 -29.62 -25.37 5.20
CA CYS A 11 -28.41 -24.76 4.63
C CYS A 11 -28.04 -25.31 3.24
N SER A 12 -28.23 -26.59 2.98
CA SER A 12 -27.99 -27.22 1.66
C SER A 12 -29.06 -26.92 0.61
N GLY A 13 -30.19 -26.31 1.01
CA GLY A 13 -31.30 -26.03 0.10
C GLY A 13 -32.04 -27.29 -0.38
N THR A 14 -31.99 -28.39 0.38
CA THR A 14 -32.63 -29.66 0.03
C THR A 14 -34.16 -29.55 0.10
N ASN A 15 -34.87 -30.08 -0.90
CA ASN A 15 -36.34 -30.09 -0.91
C ASN A 15 -36.88 -30.97 0.22
N ARG A 16 -37.81 -30.43 1.03
CA ARG A 16 -38.41 -31.11 2.19
C ARG A 16 -39.09 -32.45 1.83
N ALA A 17 -39.54 -32.60 0.58
CA ALA A 17 -40.13 -33.84 0.07
C ALA A 17 -39.14 -35.03 -0.01
N LEU A 18 -37.82 -34.76 -0.07
CA LEU A 18 -36.78 -35.81 -0.15
C LEU A 18 -36.38 -36.37 1.22
N ILE A 19 -36.75 -35.69 2.31
CA ILE A 19 -36.28 -36.01 3.67
C ILE A 19 -36.90 -37.32 4.20
N GLY A 20 -38.08 -37.70 3.70
CA GLY A 20 -38.81 -38.90 4.13
C GLY A 20 -38.68 -40.13 3.22
N VAL A 21 -38.09 -40.00 2.03
CA VAL A 21 -38.14 -41.03 0.96
C VAL A 21 -36.74 -41.46 0.47
N GLY A 22 -35.69 -40.69 0.78
CA GLY A 22 -34.32 -40.95 0.29
C GLY A 22 -33.52 -41.96 1.13
N PRO A 23 -32.56 -42.69 0.53
CA PRO A 23 -31.65 -43.58 1.27
C PRO A 23 -30.75 -42.80 2.23
N HIS A 24 -30.39 -43.42 3.37
CA HIS A 24 -29.64 -42.77 4.46
C HIS A 24 -28.32 -42.09 4.03
N TYR A 25 -27.63 -42.65 3.03
CA TYR A 25 -26.37 -42.10 2.51
C TYR A 25 -26.54 -40.72 1.84
N ASP A 26 -27.63 -40.48 1.12
CA ASP A 26 -27.85 -39.20 0.43
C ASP A 26 -28.26 -38.08 1.40
N LEU A 27 -29.01 -38.45 2.44
CA LEU A 27 -29.32 -37.55 3.55
C LEU A 27 -28.05 -37.14 4.29
N LEU A 28 -27.08 -38.04 4.47
CA LEU A 28 -25.79 -37.68 5.05
C LEU A 28 -25.01 -36.71 4.14
N ASN A 29 -24.94 -36.99 2.84
CA ASN A 29 -24.26 -36.14 1.86
C ASN A 29 -24.86 -34.72 1.79
N GLN A 30 -26.18 -34.60 1.80
CA GLN A 30 -26.87 -33.30 1.80
C GLN A 30 -26.61 -32.53 3.11
N SER A 31 -26.62 -33.22 4.26
CA SER A 31 -26.25 -32.61 5.53
C SER A 31 -24.81 -32.12 5.52
N THR A 32 -23.86 -32.88 4.96
CA THR A 32 -22.44 -32.49 4.86
C THR A 32 -22.26 -31.24 4.01
N ILE A 33 -22.94 -31.14 2.86
CA ILE A 33 -22.92 -29.94 2.01
C ILE A 33 -23.46 -28.73 2.79
N GLY A 34 -24.56 -28.91 3.52
CA GLY A 34 -25.16 -27.86 4.35
C GLY A 34 -24.26 -27.40 5.49
N SER A 35 -23.53 -28.33 6.12
CA SER A 35 -22.54 -28.02 7.16
C SER A 35 -21.38 -27.20 6.61
N ILE A 36 -20.87 -27.52 5.42
CA ILE A 36 -19.77 -26.78 4.78
C ILE A 36 -20.22 -25.35 4.45
N VAL A 37 -21.40 -25.17 3.85
CA VAL A 37 -21.96 -23.84 3.53
C VAL A 37 -22.11 -22.98 4.78
N PHE A 38 -22.61 -23.57 5.87
CA PHE A 38 -22.74 -22.87 7.15
C PHE A 38 -21.39 -22.51 7.75
N LEU A 39 -20.42 -23.43 7.76
CA LEU A 39 -19.09 -23.19 8.31
C LEU A 39 -18.36 -22.08 7.55
N THR A 40 -18.45 -22.07 6.22
CA THR A 40 -17.88 -21.00 5.39
C THR A 40 -18.50 -19.65 5.70
N ALA A 41 -19.83 -19.58 5.87
CA ALA A 41 -20.52 -18.35 6.24
C ALA A 41 -20.15 -17.85 7.65
N PHE A 42 -20.00 -18.78 8.60
CA PHE A 42 -19.59 -18.48 9.97
C PHE A 42 -18.18 -17.90 9.99
N LEU A 43 -17.21 -18.56 9.35
CA LEU A 43 -15.83 -18.06 9.25
C LEU A 43 -15.76 -16.71 8.52
N ALA A 44 -16.55 -16.53 7.45
CA ALA A 44 -16.65 -15.25 6.77
C ALA A 44 -17.18 -14.15 7.71
N SER A 45 -18.16 -14.43 8.57
CA SER A 45 -18.69 -13.46 9.54
C SER A 45 -17.60 -12.94 10.49
N PHE A 46 -16.73 -13.82 11.00
CA PHE A 46 -15.59 -13.43 11.85
C PHE A 46 -14.53 -12.66 11.06
N SER A 47 -14.21 -13.11 9.85
CA SER A 47 -13.23 -12.45 8.98
C SER A 47 -13.67 -11.03 8.59
N GLY A 48 -14.90 -10.87 8.10
CA GLY A 48 -15.47 -9.57 7.75
C GLY A 48 -15.66 -8.67 8.97
N GLY A 49 -16.08 -9.23 10.11
CA GLY A 49 -16.17 -8.49 11.37
C GLY A 49 -14.81 -7.97 11.85
N TYR A 50 -13.76 -8.80 11.79
CA TYR A 50 -12.39 -8.39 12.12
C TYR A 50 -11.88 -7.29 11.17
N ALA A 51 -12.12 -7.41 9.86
CA ALA A 51 -11.75 -6.38 8.90
C ALA A 51 -12.41 -5.02 9.22
N VAL A 52 -13.72 -5.00 9.49
CA VAL A 52 -14.45 -3.78 9.87
C VAL A 52 -13.96 -3.25 11.22
N TYR A 53 -13.62 -4.11 12.17
CA TYR A 53 -13.04 -3.70 13.45
C TYR A 53 -11.71 -2.96 13.26
N THR A 54 -10.84 -3.41 12.35
CA THR A 54 -9.56 -2.73 12.12
C THR A 54 -9.72 -1.31 11.56
N VAL A 55 -10.80 -1.05 10.80
CA VAL A 55 -11.09 0.26 10.19
C VAL A 55 -11.77 1.21 11.18
N PHE A 56 -12.83 0.74 11.86
CA PHE A 56 -13.67 1.61 12.69
C PHE A 56 -13.33 1.55 14.18
N GLN A 57 -12.47 0.63 14.61
CA GLN A 57 -12.08 0.38 16.01
C GLN A 57 -13.29 0.27 16.97
N ASN A 58 -14.44 -0.17 16.45
CA ASN A 58 -15.71 -0.23 17.17
C ASN A 58 -16.31 -1.63 17.07
N THR A 59 -16.42 -2.30 18.21
CA THR A 59 -16.90 -3.68 18.32
C THR A 59 -18.35 -3.85 17.89
N LEU A 60 -19.22 -2.85 18.12
CA LEU A 60 -20.64 -2.94 17.75
C LEU A 60 -20.83 -2.89 16.23
N ILE A 61 -20.15 -1.95 15.58
CA ILE A 61 -20.16 -1.81 14.11
C ILE A 61 -19.55 -3.06 13.47
N ALA A 62 -18.42 -3.53 13.99
CA ALA A 62 -17.76 -4.75 13.53
C ALA A 62 -18.67 -5.99 13.62
N THR A 63 -19.39 -6.16 14.73
CA THR A 63 -20.29 -7.31 14.94
C THR A 63 -21.48 -7.24 13.97
N PHE A 64 -22.10 -6.07 13.82
CA PHE A 64 -23.22 -5.88 12.91
C PHE A 64 -22.84 -6.18 11.45
N PHE A 65 -21.76 -5.55 10.96
CA PHE A 65 -21.30 -5.77 9.59
C PHE A 65 -20.75 -7.18 9.37
N GLY A 66 -20.14 -7.79 10.40
CA GLY A 66 -19.73 -9.20 10.37
C GLY A 66 -20.92 -10.12 10.10
N ILE A 67 -22.03 -9.95 10.84
CA ILE A 67 -23.25 -10.76 10.64
C ILE A 67 -23.83 -10.56 9.23
N VAL A 68 -23.87 -9.31 8.75
CA VAL A 68 -24.33 -9.00 7.38
C VAL A 68 -23.46 -9.70 6.34
N TRP A 69 -22.13 -9.65 6.51
CA TRP A 69 -21.18 -10.30 5.61
C TRP A 69 -21.29 -11.83 5.64
N GLY A 70 -21.43 -12.43 6.82
CA GLY A 70 -21.70 -13.86 6.98
C GLY A 70 -23.00 -14.28 6.31
N THR A 71 -24.06 -13.48 6.44
CA THR A 71 -25.37 -13.73 5.80
C THR A 71 -25.28 -13.64 4.27
N LEU A 72 -24.50 -12.69 3.76
CA LEU A 72 -24.22 -12.55 2.34
C LEU A 72 -23.48 -13.79 1.81
N MET A 73 -22.43 -14.23 2.49
CA MET A 73 -21.67 -15.42 2.12
C MET A 73 -22.49 -16.70 2.22
N PHE A 74 -23.35 -16.81 3.24
CA PHE A 74 -24.31 -17.90 3.36
C PHE A 74 -25.25 -17.95 2.15
N SER A 75 -25.82 -16.81 1.77
CA SER A 75 -26.77 -16.69 0.66
C SER A 75 -26.12 -17.05 -0.68
N LEU A 76 -24.90 -16.56 -0.93
CA LEU A 76 -24.14 -16.88 -2.15
C LEU A 76 -23.81 -18.37 -2.23
N ASN A 77 -23.22 -18.94 -1.17
CA ASN A 77 -22.83 -20.36 -1.15
C ASN A 77 -24.06 -21.29 -1.27
N ARG A 78 -25.18 -20.94 -0.63
CA ARG A 78 -26.44 -21.67 -0.73
C ARG A 78 -27.04 -21.62 -2.14
N PHE A 79 -27.09 -20.45 -2.76
CA PHE A 79 -27.62 -20.28 -4.12
C PHE A 79 -26.90 -21.20 -5.11
N ILE A 80 -25.58 -21.28 -4.99
CA ILE A 80 -24.74 -22.09 -5.89
C ILE A 80 -25.07 -23.58 -5.72
N VAL A 81 -25.14 -24.08 -4.50
CA VAL A 81 -25.51 -25.49 -4.22
C VAL A 81 -26.86 -25.84 -4.84
N MET A 82 -27.83 -24.92 -4.79
CA MET A 82 -29.16 -25.11 -5.36
C MET A 82 -29.18 -25.08 -6.91
N SER A 83 -28.27 -24.33 -7.54
CA SER A 83 -28.23 -24.12 -8.99
C SER A 83 -27.60 -25.25 -9.82
N VAL A 84 -26.84 -26.17 -9.19
CA VAL A 84 -26.05 -27.24 -9.85
C VAL A 84 -26.92 -28.38 -10.43
N THR A 85 -28.25 -28.32 -10.31
CA THR A 85 -29.18 -29.39 -10.72
C THR A 85 -29.48 -29.44 -12.22
N GLN A 86 -28.94 -28.53 -13.04
CA GLN A 86 -29.25 -28.45 -14.48
C GLN A 86 -28.28 -29.26 -15.37
N ASP A 87 -28.68 -29.45 -16.63
CA ASP A 87 -28.07 -30.37 -17.60
C ASP A 87 -26.57 -30.08 -17.88
N GLY A 88 -25.87 -31.10 -18.39
CA GLY A 88 -24.41 -31.25 -18.34
C GLY A 88 -23.57 -30.03 -18.74
N SER A 89 -23.91 -29.35 -19.85
CA SER A 89 -23.15 -28.18 -20.32
C SER A 89 -23.34 -26.94 -19.43
N ARG A 90 -24.56 -26.69 -18.95
CA ARG A 90 -24.88 -25.56 -18.07
C ARG A 90 -24.28 -25.74 -16.67
N ARG A 91 -24.14 -26.99 -16.21
CA ARG A 91 -23.44 -27.33 -14.96
C ARG A 91 -21.97 -26.92 -14.99
N VAL A 92 -21.27 -27.21 -16.10
CA VAL A 92 -19.86 -26.84 -16.27
C VAL A 92 -19.71 -25.32 -16.36
N ALA A 93 -20.62 -24.63 -17.04
CA ALA A 93 -20.61 -23.16 -17.12
C ALA A 93 -20.76 -22.49 -15.75
N ILE A 94 -21.72 -22.93 -14.92
CA ILE A 94 -21.92 -22.41 -13.55
C ILE A 94 -20.70 -22.70 -12.67
N PHE A 95 -20.09 -23.88 -12.81
CA PHE A 95 -18.86 -24.23 -12.11
C PHE A 95 -17.69 -23.31 -12.48
N LEU A 96 -17.46 -23.07 -13.78
CA LEU A 96 -16.36 -22.22 -14.25
C LEU A 96 -16.52 -20.76 -13.80
N VAL A 97 -17.70 -20.18 -13.96
CA VAL A 97 -17.98 -18.80 -13.49
C VAL A 97 -17.66 -18.65 -12.00
N ARG A 98 -17.95 -19.68 -11.21
CA ARG A 98 -17.69 -19.67 -9.78
C ARG A 98 -16.24 -19.94 -9.42
N LEU A 99 -15.53 -20.78 -10.17
CA LEU A 99 -14.08 -20.93 -10.00
C LEU A 99 -13.38 -19.59 -10.24
N VAL A 100 -13.77 -18.87 -11.30
CA VAL A 100 -13.24 -17.52 -11.59
C VAL A 100 -13.56 -16.56 -10.45
N LEU A 101 -14.81 -16.50 -9.99
CA LEU A 101 -15.20 -15.62 -8.89
C LEU A 101 -14.48 -15.96 -7.57
N ALA A 102 -14.32 -17.24 -7.25
CA ALA A 102 -13.63 -17.69 -6.04
C ALA A 102 -12.14 -17.33 -6.07
N VAL A 103 -11.49 -17.49 -7.23
CA VAL A 103 -10.09 -17.07 -7.41
C VAL A 103 -9.97 -15.54 -7.26
N LEU A 104 -10.87 -14.76 -7.86
CA LEU A 104 -10.86 -13.30 -7.73
C LEU A 104 -11.03 -12.85 -6.27
N ILE A 105 -12.00 -13.41 -5.54
CA ILE A 105 -12.23 -13.09 -4.13
C ILE A 105 -11.04 -13.53 -3.28
N ALA A 106 -10.52 -14.73 -3.50
CA ALA A 106 -9.34 -15.23 -2.81
C ALA A 106 -8.18 -14.25 -2.99
N THR A 107 -7.81 -13.91 -4.23
CA THR A 107 -6.72 -12.97 -4.53
C THR A 107 -6.88 -11.64 -3.80
N VAL A 108 -8.08 -11.05 -3.80
CA VAL A 108 -8.34 -9.78 -3.09
C VAL A 108 -8.17 -9.91 -1.57
N VAL A 109 -8.63 -11.02 -0.98
CA VAL A 109 -8.53 -11.27 0.46
C VAL A 109 -7.10 -11.59 0.90
N ILE A 110 -6.30 -12.20 0.02
CA ILE A 110 -4.94 -12.63 0.34
C ILE A 110 -3.98 -11.44 0.39
N TYR A 111 -4.10 -10.43 -0.46
CA TYR A 111 -3.13 -9.33 -0.50
C TYR A 111 -2.87 -8.66 0.86
N PRO A 112 -3.89 -8.27 1.66
CA PRO A 112 -3.64 -7.75 3.01
C PRO A 112 -2.96 -8.75 3.95
N LEU A 113 -3.29 -10.04 3.83
CA LEU A 113 -2.70 -11.10 4.65
C LEU A 113 -1.25 -11.36 4.26
N GLU A 114 -0.94 -11.34 2.97
CA GLU A 114 0.41 -11.47 2.42
C GLU A 114 1.31 -10.34 2.92
N MET A 115 0.82 -9.10 2.80
CA MET A 115 1.49 -7.91 3.33
C MET A 115 1.72 -7.98 4.84
N ARG A 116 0.84 -8.64 5.59
CA ARG A 116 0.98 -8.83 7.03
C ARG A 116 1.94 -9.96 7.39
N LEU A 117 1.92 -11.06 6.62
CA LEU A 117 2.78 -12.22 6.80
C LEU A 117 4.25 -11.87 6.54
N PHE A 118 4.50 -11.11 5.47
CA PHE A 118 5.84 -10.67 5.08
C PHE A 118 6.23 -9.31 5.67
N ALA A 119 5.53 -8.80 6.70
CA ALA A 119 5.77 -7.47 7.25
C ALA A 119 7.24 -7.26 7.65
N THR A 120 7.83 -8.23 8.33
CA THR A 120 9.24 -8.19 8.76
C THR A 120 10.21 -8.22 7.57
N ASP A 121 9.95 -9.06 6.57
CA ASP A 121 10.80 -9.17 5.39
C ASP A 121 10.74 -7.90 4.53
N ILE A 122 9.54 -7.31 4.41
CA ILE A 122 9.31 -6.02 3.75
C ILE A 122 10.08 -4.91 4.48
N GLU A 123 9.99 -4.84 5.81
CA GLU A 123 10.72 -3.85 6.62
C GLU A 123 12.23 -3.99 6.45
N ASN A 124 12.75 -5.22 6.52
CA ASN A 124 14.18 -5.51 6.33
C ASN A 124 14.66 -5.12 4.92
N HIS A 125 13.89 -5.43 3.88
CA HIS A 125 14.25 -5.08 2.50
C HIS A 125 14.24 -3.56 2.28
N LEU A 126 13.25 -2.86 2.85
CA LEU A 126 13.18 -1.40 2.80
C LEU A 126 14.35 -0.74 3.55
N ASP A 127 14.72 -1.25 4.71
CA ASP A 127 15.85 -0.74 5.49
C ASP A 127 17.19 -1.02 4.78
N LYS A 128 17.32 -2.18 4.12
CA LYS A 128 18.49 -2.50 3.30
C LYS A 128 18.62 -1.54 2.12
N LYS A 129 17.55 -1.37 1.32
CA LYS A 129 17.53 -0.41 0.20
C LYS A 129 17.84 1.02 0.64
N LYS A 130 17.27 1.45 1.78
CA LYS A 130 17.57 2.77 2.36
C LYS A 130 19.07 2.89 2.66
N THR A 131 19.66 1.89 3.29
CA THR A 131 21.08 1.89 3.66
C THR A 131 21.97 1.95 2.41
N GLU A 132 21.60 1.21 1.36
CA GLU A 132 22.28 1.24 0.07
C GLU A 132 22.18 2.63 -0.60
N GLU A 133 20.98 3.21 -0.69
CA GLU A 133 20.79 4.56 -1.25
C GLU A 133 21.56 5.64 -0.47
N ILE A 134 21.56 5.57 0.86
CA ILE A 134 22.35 6.48 1.69
C ILE A 134 23.84 6.30 1.39
N ALA A 135 24.34 5.05 1.39
CA ALA A 135 25.75 4.78 1.10
C ALA A 135 26.18 5.28 -0.29
N GLU A 136 25.32 5.18 -1.31
CA GLU A 136 25.59 5.75 -2.63
C GLU A 136 25.71 7.28 -2.61
N VAL A 137 24.80 7.96 -1.89
CA VAL A 137 24.85 9.43 -1.71
C VAL A 137 26.11 9.83 -0.95
N GLU A 138 26.48 9.09 0.09
CA GLU A 138 27.70 9.34 0.86
C GLU A 138 28.96 9.20 0.00
N GLN A 139 29.07 8.10 -0.75
CA GLN A 139 30.21 7.87 -1.65
C GLN A 139 30.28 8.93 -2.75
N ALA A 140 29.13 9.34 -3.31
CA ALA A 140 29.10 10.40 -4.32
C ALA A 140 29.56 11.75 -3.75
N ALA A 141 29.16 12.08 -2.52
CA ALA A 141 29.59 13.29 -1.83
C ALA A 141 31.10 13.27 -1.50
N GLU A 142 31.61 12.16 -0.97
CA GLU A 142 33.04 12.00 -0.67
C GLU A 142 33.92 12.11 -1.91
N ARG A 143 33.49 11.54 -3.05
CA ARG A 143 34.20 11.66 -4.33
C ARG A 143 34.31 13.12 -4.76
N LYS A 144 33.20 13.86 -4.71
CA LYS A 144 33.16 15.30 -5.03
C LYS A 144 34.05 16.10 -4.08
N GLU A 145 33.97 15.84 -2.78
CA GLU A 145 34.78 16.51 -1.77
C GLU A 145 36.27 16.28 -2.01
N LYS A 146 36.67 15.05 -2.33
CA LYS A 146 38.06 14.68 -2.60
C LYS A 146 38.59 15.32 -3.89
N GLU A 147 37.78 15.34 -4.95
CA GLU A 147 38.11 16.02 -6.20
C GLU A 147 38.30 17.52 -5.98
N TYR A 148 37.37 18.12 -5.26
CA TYR A 148 37.40 19.53 -4.88
C TYR A 148 38.65 19.87 -4.05
N ARG A 149 38.94 19.11 -2.98
CA ARG A 149 40.16 19.29 -2.17
C ARG A 149 41.44 19.20 -3.00
N ARG A 150 41.50 18.31 -4.01
CA ARG A 150 42.66 18.18 -4.91
C ARG A 150 42.81 19.38 -5.83
N SER A 151 41.72 19.89 -6.40
CA SER A 151 41.75 21.09 -7.24
C SER A 151 42.24 22.30 -6.44
N TYR A 152 41.69 22.50 -5.24
CA TYR A 152 42.09 23.58 -4.34
C TYR A 152 43.55 23.48 -3.90
N ALA A 153 44.05 22.28 -3.57
CA ALA A 153 45.46 22.11 -3.21
C ALA A 153 46.41 22.45 -4.38
N LYS A 154 46.00 22.18 -5.63
CA LYS A 154 46.78 22.55 -6.82
C LYS A 154 46.79 24.06 -7.02
N GLU A 155 45.64 24.71 -6.90
CA GLU A 155 45.52 26.17 -7.01
C GLU A 155 46.29 26.91 -5.92
N GLU A 156 46.25 26.42 -4.67
CA GLU A 156 47.02 26.99 -3.56
C GLU A 156 48.53 26.99 -3.86
N LYS A 157 49.03 25.88 -4.43
CA LYS A 157 50.43 25.75 -4.81
C LYS A 157 50.81 26.76 -5.89
N VAL A 158 50.00 26.88 -6.94
CA VAL A 158 50.22 27.84 -8.04
C VAL A 158 50.20 29.28 -7.52
N ARG A 159 49.24 29.62 -6.66
CA ARG A 159 49.14 30.96 -6.06
C ARG A 159 50.37 31.27 -5.21
N ARG A 160 50.81 30.33 -4.36
CA ARG A 160 52.02 30.50 -3.52
C ARG A 160 53.28 30.74 -4.37
N GLU A 161 53.42 30.04 -5.49
CA GLU A 161 54.52 30.24 -6.45
C GLU A 161 54.45 31.62 -7.13
N SER A 162 53.24 32.08 -7.49
CA SER A 162 53.02 33.38 -8.15
C SER A 162 53.50 34.59 -7.34
N TYR A 163 53.40 34.53 -6.01
CA TYR A 163 53.79 35.65 -5.14
C TYR A 163 55.31 35.78 -4.95
N GLY A 164 56.10 34.77 -5.34
CA GLY A 164 57.56 34.89 -5.46
C GLY A 164 58.32 35.33 -4.20
N VAL A 165 57.70 35.27 -3.01
CA VAL A 165 58.25 35.80 -1.75
C VAL A 165 59.63 35.22 -1.43
N SER A 166 59.87 33.95 -1.81
CA SER A 166 61.17 33.31 -1.66
C SER A 166 62.29 34.01 -2.44
N MET A 167 62.01 34.52 -3.64
CA MET A 167 63.00 35.23 -4.46
C MET A 167 63.33 36.62 -3.89
N LEU A 168 62.33 37.33 -3.36
CA LEU A 168 62.56 38.65 -2.74
C LEU A 168 63.34 38.51 -1.42
N ASP A 169 63.05 37.49 -0.61
CA ASP A 169 63.78 37.22 0.64
C ASP A 169 65.25 36.84 0.36
N GLU A 170 65.52 36.11 -0.72
CA GLU A 170 66.88 35.84 -1.17
C GLU A 170 67.64 37.10 -1.60
N ASP A 171 67.00 38.02 -2.34
CA ASP A 171 67.61 39.31 -2.71
C ASP A 171 67.94 40.17 -1.47
N VAL A 172 67.03 40.24 -0.49
CA VAL A 172 67.28 40.94 0.78
C VAL A 172 68.45 40.31 1.54
N LYS A 173 68.52 38.98 1.62
CA LYS A 173 69.66 38.27 2.25
C LYS A 173 70.98 38.57 1.53
N ALA A 174 70.99 38.58 0.20
CA ALA A 174 72.17 38.90 -0.58
C ALA A 174 72.65 40.35 -0.30
N ARG A 175 71.72 41.31 -0.26
CA ARG A 175 72.02 42.72 0.05
C ARG A 175 72.49 42.92 1.49
N ARG A 176 71.93 42.21 2.48
CA ARG A 176 72.44 42.25 3.87
C ARG A 176 73.89 41.80 3.96
N ARG A 177 74.28 40.74 3.23
CA ARG A 177 75.68 40.31 3.15
C ARG A 177 76.59 41.40 2.56
N GLN A 178 76.12 42.10 1.52
CA GLN A 178 76.85 43.24 0.94
C GLN A 178 76.99 44.41 1.94
N LEU A 179 75.93 44.69 2.71
CA LEU A 179 75.95 45.72 3.75
C LEU A 179 76.96 45.38 4.87
N GLU A 180 77.01 44.13 5.32
CA GLU A 180 78.01 43.67 6.29
C GLU A 180 79.45 43.86 5.78
N ILE A 181 79.71 43.54 4.51
CA ILE A 181 81.01 43.76 3.88
C ILE A 181 81.32 45.26 3.81
N CYS A 182 80.33 46.10 3.47
CA CYS A 182 80.48 47.55 3.40
C CYS A 182 80.91 48.15 4.74
N TRP A 183 80.27 47.72 5.85
CA TRP A 183 80.60 48.19 7.19
C TRP A 183 81.95 47.69 7.69
N LYS A 184 82.34 46.44 7.37
CA LYS A 184 83.70 45.95 7.65
C LYS A 184 84.77 46.80 6.97
N GLU A 185 84.52 47.23 5.74
CA GLU A 185 85.44 48.10 5.01
C GLU A 185 85.45 49.52 5.58
N PHE A 186 84.28 50.04 6.00
CA PHE A 186 84.19 51.31 6.72
C PHE A 186 85.00 51.28 8.03
N ASP A 187 84.92 50.21 8.81
CA ASP A 187 85.68 50.07 10.05
C ASP A 187 87.20 50.09 9.80
N LYS A 188 87.68 49.42 8.74
CA LYS A 188 89.10 49.49 8.33
C LYS A 188 89.52 50.90 7.95
N LEU A 189 88.75 51.57 7.08
CA LEU A 189 89.04 52.95 6.67
C LEU A 189 89.00 53.92 7.86
N ARG A 190 88.15 53.66 8.85
CA ARG A 190 88.09 54.44 10.09
C ARG A 190 89.38 54.27 10.88
N ASP A 191 89.85 53.04 11.04
CA ASP A 191 91.07 52.74 11.79
C ASP A 191 92.31 53.30 11.07
N GLU A 192 92.37 53.23 9.74
CA GLU A 192 93.42 53.86 8.92
C GLU A 192 93.40 55.38 9.08
N HIS A 193 92.23 56.00 9.01
CA HIS A 193 92.07 57.45 9.22
C HIS A 193 92.55 57.87 10.61
N LEU A 194 92.15 57.16 11.68
CA LEU A 194 92.56 57.45 13.05
C LEU A 194 94.08 57.36 13.23
N LYS A 195 94.72 56.33 12.68
CA LYS A 195 96.17 56.14 12.77
C LYS A 195 96.95 57.18 11.97
N GLU A 196 96.49 57.56 10.77
CA GLU A 196 97.13 58.61 9.97
C GLU A 196 97.10 59.95 10.72
N CYS A 197 95.95 60.36 11.24
CA CYS A 197 95.81 61.64 11.95
C CYS A 197 96.52 61.65 13.32
N ALA A 198 96.66 60.49 13.96
CA ALA A 198 97.47 60.31 15.18
C ALA A 198 98.98 60.36 14.91
N GLY A 199 99.41 60.19 13.66
CA GLY A 199 100.83 60.09 13.29
C GLY A 199 101.43 58.70 13.51
N GLU A 200 100.59 57.66 13.62
CA GLU A 200 100.99 56.26 13.82
C GLU A 200 101.04 55.45 12.51
N ALA A 201 100.49 56.00 11.42
CA ALA A 201 100.51 55.43 10.08
C ALA A 201 100.93 56.46 9.02
N GLY A 202 101.31 55.99 7.84
CA GLY A 202 101.61 56.78 6.64
C GLY A 202 102.64 57.88 6.85
N THR A 203 102.20 59.15 6.88
CA THR A 203 103.09 60.32 6.94
C THR A 203 103.82 60.49 8.28
N MET A 204 103.41 59.74 9.33
CA MET A 204 103.95 59.79 10.69
C MET A 204 103.93 61.19 11.33
N LYS A 205 103.05 62.07 10.83
CA LYS A 205 102.89 63.45 11.31
C LYS A 205 101.50 63.61 11.91
N ARG A 206 101.46 63.91 13.20
CA ARG A 206 100.20 64.16 13.91
C ARG A 206 99.55 65.46 13.44
N GLY A 207 98.24 65.42 13.19
CA GLY A 207 97.40 66.60 12.90
C GLY A 207 96.59 66.50 11.60
N ASP A 208 95.81 67.55 11.33
CA ASP A 208 94.84 67.60 10.22
C ASP A 208 95.45 67.96 8.86
N GLY A 209 96.50 67.22 8.48
CA GLY A 209 97.20 67.37 7.21
C GLY A 209 96.34 66.96 5.99
N PRO A 210 96.83 67.23 4.76
CA PRO A 210 96.11 66.88 3.53
C PRO A 210 95.80 65.38 3.39
N GLU A 211 96.69 64.51 3.87
CA GLU A 211 96.45 63.05 3.87
C GLU A 211 95.37 62.63 4.88
N CYS A 212 95.38 63.17 6.10
CA CYS A 212 94.30 62.98 7.08
C CYS A 212 92.95 63.44 6.53
N LYS A 213 92.91 64.55 5.76
CA LYS A 213 91.70 65.01 5.05
C LYS A 213 91.28 64.09 3.89
N ARG A 214 92.23 63.46 3.19
CA ARG A 214 91.96 62.49 2.11
C ARG A 214 91.32 61.22 2.67
N THR A 215 91.87 60.65 3.74
CA THR A 215 91.32 59.45 4.40
C THR A 215 89.94 59.74 5.01
N PHE A 216 89.73 60.95 5.55
CA PHE A 216 88.41 61.40 6.01
C PHE A 216 87.36 61.42 4.89
N ARG A 217 87.70 61.96 3.71
CA ARG A 217 86.78 61.97 2.55
C ARG A 217 86.43 60.55 2.13
N ALA A 218 87.42 59.65 2.03
CA ALA A 218 87.18 58.24 1.69
C ALA A 218 86.26 57.54 2.71
N LEU A 219 86.42 57.84 3.99
CA LEU A 219 85.56 57.33 5.07
C LEU A 219 84.10 57.79 4.92
N ILE A 220 83.89 59.08 4.64
CA ILE A 220 82.56 59.67 4.42
C ILE A 220 81.90 59.09 3.17
N ASP A 221 82.65 58.97 2.07
CA ASP A 221 82.16 58.36 0.83
C ASP A 221 81.72 56.91 1.05
N GLN A 222 82.51 56.13 1.83
CA GLN A 222 82.15 54.77 2.20
C GLN A 222 80.90 54.71 3.07
N LYS A 223 80.76 55.61 4.06
CA LYS A 223 79.57 55.71 4.90
C LYS A 223 78.31 55.95 4.06
N TYR A 224 78.39 56.86 3.09
CA TYR A 224 77.27 57.15 2.19
C TYR A 224 76.88 55.92 1.36
N LYS A 225 77.86 55.15 0.87
CA LYS A 225 77.60 53.86 0.20
C LYS A 225 76.88 52.86 1.10
N CYS A 226 77.30 52.71 2.35
CA CYS A 226 76.63 51.79 3.27
C CYS A 226 75.21 52.26 3.64
N GLN A 227 75.00 53.57 3.82
CA GLN A 227 73.67 54.14 4.06
C GLN A 227 72.72 53.96 2.86
N THR A 228 73.22 54.09 1.63
CA THR A 228 72.39 53.84 0.44
C THR A 228 72.00 52.38 0.30
N LEU A 229 72.90 51.44 0.61
CA LEU A 229 72.60 50.01 0.71
C LEU A 229 71.54 49.70 1.78
N ASP A 230 71.66 50.31 2.96
CA ASP A 230 70.71 50.13 4.06
C ASP A 230 69.31 50.63 3.69
N ASN A 231 69.23 51.81 3.07
CA ASN A 231 67.97 52.36 2.54
C ASN A 231 67.35 51.45 1.46
N GLN A 232 68.16 50.80 0.61
CA GLN A 232 67.66 49.84 -0.38
C GLN A 232 67.10 48.58 0.28
N ILE A 233 67.75 48.08 1.34
CA ILE A 233 67.25 46.93 2.12
C ILE A 233 65.93 47.29 2.80
N ALA A 234 65.84 48.46 3.44
CA ALA A 234 64.61 48.92 4.09
C ALA A 234 63.43 49.02 3.09
N ARG A 235 63.68 49.56 1.89
CA ARG A 235 62.67 49.61 0.82
C ARG A 235 62.21 48.23 0.37
N LYS A 236 63.15 47.30 0.15
CA LYS A 236 62.85 45.93 -0.24
C LYS A 236 62.11 45.16 0.86
N GLN A 237 62.45 45.40 2.12
CA GLN A 237 61.74 44.80 3.25
C GLN A 237 60.29 45.30 3.33
N ALA A 238 60.07 46.60 3.15
CA ALA A 238 58.72 47.17 3.08
C ALA A 238 57.91 46.57 1.91
N GLU A 239 58.52 46.38 0.74
CA GLU A 239 57.90 45.73 -0.42
C GLU A 239 57.50 44.27 -0.14
N ILE A 240 58.35 43.52 0.60
CA ILE A 240 58.02 42.16 1.05
C ILE A 240 56.83 42.18 2.01
N ASP A 241 56.85 43.10 2.98
CA ASP A 241 55.81 43.18 4.01
C ASP A 241 54.44 43.54 3.38
N THR A 242 54.40 44.46 2.41
CA THR A 242 53.17 44.79 1.66
C THR A 242 52.68 43.61 0.82
N THR A 243 53.59 42.92 0.13
CA THR A 243 53.25 41.73 -0.68
C THR A 243 52.71 40.60 0.21
N LEU A 244 53.26 40.45 1.42
CA LEU A 244 52.79 39.45 2.40
C LEU A 244 51.43 39.80 2.97
N THR A 245 51.12 41.08 3.20
CA THR A 245 49.78 41.50 3.65
C THR A 245 48.74 41.24 2.57
N GLU A 246 49.02 41.60 1.31
CA GLU A 246 48.14 41.35 0.17
C GLU A 246 47.89 39.84 -0.02
N TYR A 247 48.96 39.04 0.05
CA TYR A 247 48.85 37.58 -0.02
C TYR A 247 47.98 36.98 1.08
N ARG A 248 48.12 37.48 2.32
CA ARG A 248 47.34 36.99 3.47
C ARG A 248 45.86 37.32 3.31
N GLU A 249 45.54 38.51 2.85
CA GLU A 249 44.16 38.93 2.60
C GLU A 249 43.53 38.06 1.50
N GLU A 250 44.20 37.88 0.35
CA GLU A 250 43.69 37.03 -0.73
C GLU A 250 43.50 35.56 -0.29
N ILE A 251 44.44 35.02 0.50
CA ILE A 251 44.32 33.66 1.02
C ILE A 251 43.15 33.51 2.00
N ASN A 252 42.90 34.50 2.84
CA ASN A 252 41.79 34.45 3.78
C ASN A 252 40.46 34.45 3.02
N GLU A 253 40.28 35.33 2.04
CA GLU A 253 39.09 35.35 1.19
C GLU A 253 38.91 34.05 0.40
N TRP A 254 40.00 33.50 -0.13
CA TRP A 254 39.98 32.23 -0.85
C TRP A 254 39.65 31.04 0.06
N ASN A 255 40.17 31.02 1.29
CA ASN A 255 39.85 29.99 2.28
C ASN A 255 38.40 30.09 2.76
N ASP A 256 37.86 31.29 2.91
CA ASP A 256 36.45 31.50 3.25
C ASP A 256 35.55 30.99 2.13
N LYS A 257 35.88 31.29 0.87
CA LYS A 257 35.17 30.76 -0.29
C LYS A 257 35.23 29.24 -0.34
N LYS A 258 36.42 28.67 -0.10
CA LYS A 258 36.64 27.23 -0.03
C LYS A 258 35.75 26.57 1.01
N SER A 259 35.67 27.15 2.21
CA SER A 259 34.85 26.64 3.32
C SER A 259 33.38 26.62 2.95
N ARG A 260 32.86 27.72 2.38
CA ARG A 260 31.44 27.83 1.98
C ARG A 260 31.06 26.78 0.95
N GLU A 261 31.86 26.61 -0.10
CA GLU A 261 31.61 25.60 -1.14
C GLU A 261 31.70 24.16 -0.60
N LEU A 262 32.55 23.90 0.40
CA LEU A 262 32.62 22.61 1.08
C LEU A 262 31.39 22.37 1.96
N ASP A 263 30.94 23.41 2.67
CA ASP A 263 29.72 23.39 3.48
C ASP A 263 28.48 23.16 2.61
N ASP A 264 28.42 23.76 1.42
CA ASP A 264 27.35 23.53 0.43
C ASP A 264 27.28 22.06 -0.02
N ILE A 265 28.44 21.40 -0.24
CA ILE A 265 28.49 19.98 -0.59
C ILE A 265 27.97 19.12 0.57
N ILE A 266 28.33 19.46 1.81
CA ILE A 266 27.87 18.76 3.01
C ILE A 266 26.37 18.98 3.22
N GLU A 267 25.87 20.19 2.98
CA GLU A 267 24.46 20.53 3.08
C GLU A 267 23.62 19.82 2.01
N ASP A 268 24.10 19.75 0.76
CA ASP A 268 23.46 18.98 -0.31
C ASP A 268 23.40 17.49 0.03
N LYS A 269 24.49 16.93 0.59
CA LYS A 269 24.50 15.55 1.14
C LYS A 269 23.42 15.38 2.20
N ARG A 270 23.36 16.27 3.20
CA ARG A 270 22.35 16.19 4.29
C ARG A 270 20.93 16.28 3.76
N LYS A 271 20.64 17.21 2.84
CA LYS A 271 19.32 17.36 2.20
C LYS A 271 18.91 16.10 1.44
N LYS A 272 19.84 15.47 0.72
CA LYS A 272 19.56 14.21 -0.01
C LYS A 272 19.26 13.06 0.95
N ILE A 273 20.06 12.90 2.01
CA ILE A 273 19.81 11.89 3.03
C ILE A 273 18.45 12.13 3.70
N GLN A 274 18.16 13.35 4.14
CA GLN A 274 16.87 13.71 4.74
C GLN A 274 15.69 13.38 3.81
N LYS A 275 15.79 13.69 2.51
CA LYS A 275 14.76 13.32 1.52
C LYS A 275 14.56 11.80 1.37
N ILE A 276 15.60 11.00 1.58
CA ILE A 276 15.50 9.53 1.60
C ILE A 276 14.79 9.09 2.88
N GLU A 277 15.12 9.71 4.03
CA GLU A 277 14.49 9.38 5.31
C GLU A 277 13.00 9.75 5.36
N GLU A 278 12.61 10.89 4.79
CA GLU A 278 11.21 11.34 4.74
C GLU A 278 10.31 10.42 3.89
N ARG A 279 10.87 9.74 2.88
CA ARG A 279 10.14 8.71 2.11
C ARG A 279 9.75 7.49 2.95
N ARG A 280 10.29 7.34 4.16
CA ARG A 280 9.94 6.28 5.13
C ARG A 280 8.49 6.35 5.61
N LEU A 281 7.76 7.45 5.36
CA LEU A 281 6.32 7.54 5.62
C LEU A 281 5.51 6.66 4.65
N GLY A 282 5.77 5.35 4.68
CA GLY A 282 4.77 4.32 4.95
C GLY A 282 3.60 4.22 3.98
N SER A 283 3.74 4.67 2.74
CA SER A 283 2.67 4.45 1.76
C SER A 283 2.55 2.95 1.47
N PHE A 284 1.33 2.43 1.49
CA PHE A 284 1.00 1.04 1.16
C PHE A 284 1.66 0.58 -0.15
N LEU A 285 1.76 1.48 -1.13
CA LEU A 285 2.36 1.22 -2.43
C LEU A 285 3.85 0.85 -2.35
N ILE A 286 4.62 1.49 -1.46
CA ILE A 286 6.05 1.20 -1.29
C ILE A 286 6.22 -0.20 -0.71
N ARG A 287 5.39 -0.57 0.26
CA ARG A 287 5.40 -1.91 0.85
C ARG A 287 4.97 -2.98 -0.16
N PHE A 288 3.99 -2.67 -1.01
CA PHE A 288 3.54 -3.57 -2.08
C PHE A 288 4.64 -3.77 -3.14
N GLN A 289 5.33 -2.71 -3.54
CA GLN A 289 6.48 -2.81 -4.45
C GLN A 289 7.61 -3.64 -3.82
N ALA A 290 7.94 -3.40 -2.56
CA ALA A 290 8.96 -4.19 -1.85
C ALA A 290 8.59 -5.68 -1.80
N LEU A 291 7.32 -6.01 -1.53
CA LEU A 291 6.85 -7.40 -1.57
C LEU A 291 6.99 -8.03 -2.97
N SER A 292 6.65 -7.29 -4.03
CA SER A 292 6.82 -7.75 -5.41
C SER A 292 8.29 -8.04 -5.73
N GLU A 293 9.20 -7.16 -5.30
CA GLU A 293 10.64 -7.35 -5.51
C GLU A 293 11.18 -8.55 -4.73
N ILE A 294 10.79 -8.72 -3.46
CA ILE A 294 11.16 -9.89 -2.65
C ILE A 294 10.68 -11.19 -3.31
N SER A 295 9.46 -11.18 -3.86
CA SER A 295 8.90 -12.32 -4.59
C SER A 295 9.69 -12.63 -5.86
N ASP A 296 10.24 -11.64 -6.56
CA ASP A 296 11.03 -11.85 -7.77
C ASP A 296 12.48 -12.27 -7.48
N GLU A 297 13.06 -11.80 -6.38
CA GLU A 297 14.41 -12.20 -5.94
C GLU A 297 14.43 -13.64 -5.39
N SER A 298 13.43 -14.03 -4.59
CA SER A 298 13.39 -15.33 -3.91
C SER A 298 12.33 -16.24 -4.48
N LYS A 299 12.76 -17.35 -5.11
CA LYS A 299 11.86 -18.44 -5.53
C LYS A 299 11.02 -18.97 -4.36
N ALA A 300 11.59 -19.02 -3.16
CA ALA A 300 10.89 -19.49 -1.96
C ALA A 300 9.73 -18.55 -1.57
N ALA A 301 9.96 -17.23 -1.61
CA ALA A 301 8.90 -16.24 -1.36
C ALA A 301 7.78 -16.37 -2.39
N LYS A 302 8.13 -16.46 -3.69
CA LYS A 302 7.18 -16.64 -4.79
C LYS A 302 6.30 -17.89 -4.64
N TYR A 303 6.91 -19.04 -4.34
CA TYR A 303 6.14 -20.27 -4.13
C TYR A 303 5.29 -20.18 -2.86
N THR A 304 5.75 -19.53 -1.80
CA THR A 304 4.98 -19.34 -0.57
C THR A 304 3.72 -18.52 -0.83
N ILE A 305 3.85 -17.38 -1.52
CA ILE A 305 2.72 -16.52 -1.94
C ILE A 305 1.73 -17.32 -2.81
N TYR A 306 2.24 -18.07 -3.78
CA TYR A 306 1.43 -18.91 -4.65
C TYR A 306 0.69 -20.02 -3.88
N ILE A 307 1.37 -20.72 -2.98
CA ILE A 307 0.79 -21.81 -2.18
C ILE A 307 -0.31 -21.27 -1.26
N ILE A 308 -0.06 -20.15 -0.57
CA ILE A 308 -1.07 -19.50 0.28
C ILE A 308 -2.28 -19.14 -0.58
N THR A 309 -2.05 -18.56 -1.75
CA THR A 309 -3.13 -18.19 -2.67
C THR A 309 -3.95 -19.38 -3.13
N LEU A 310 -3.27 -20.46 -3.49
CA LEU A 310 -3.90 -21.71 -3.90
C LEU A 310 -4.73 -22.32 -2.76
N VAL A 311 -4.21 -22.34 -1.53
CA VAL A 311 -4.90 -22.88 -0.36
C VAL A 311 -6.20 -22.12 -0.09
N PHE A 312 -6.16 -20.79 -0.07
CA PHE A 312 -7.36 -19.96 0.10
C PHE A 312 -8.37 -20.15 -1.04
N ALA A 313 -7.90 -20.23 -2.29
CA ALA A 313 -8.77 -20.52 -3.43
C ALA A 313 -9.46 -21.90 -3.32
N ILE A 314 -8.74 -22.93 -2.85
CA ILE A 314 -9.30 -24.28 -2.60
C ILE A 314 -10.36 -24.23 -1.49
N PHE A 315 -10.10 -23.51 -0.40
CA PHE A 315 -11.05 -23.36 0.70
C PHE A 315 -12.35 -22.69 0.24
N GLU A 316 -12.26 -21.63 -0.56
CA GLU A 316 -13.44 -20.95 -1.14
C GLU A 316 -14.18 -21.82 -2.19
N CYS A 317 -13.47 -22.75 -2.85
CA CYS A 317 -14.06 -23.70 -3.80
C CYS A 317 -14.65 -24.96 -3.13
N SER A 318 -14.38 -25.19 -1.84
CA SER A 318 -14.75 -26.42 -1.11
C SER A 318 -16.24 -26.82 -1.24
N PRO A 319 -17.23 -25.92 -1.07
CA PRO A 319 -18.65 -26.30 -1.16
C PRO A 319 -19.02 -26.93 -2.52
N ILE A 320 -18.36 -26.50 -3.59
CA ILE A 320 -18.65 -26.90 -4.96
C ILE A 320 -17.85 -28.12 -5.37
N LEU A 321 -16.59 -28.21 -4.92
CA LEU A 321 -15.78 -29.40 -5.09
C LEU A 321 -16.48 -30.60 -4.45
N VAL A 322 -17.00 -30.43 -3.23
CA VAL A 322 -17.78 -31.46 -2.54
C VAL A 322 -19.09 -31.76 -3.28
N GLN A 323 -19.81 -30.74 -3.76
CA GLN A 323 -21.01 -30.94 -4.59
C GLN A 323 -20.71 -31.74 -5.87
N LEU A 324 -19.56 -31.51 -6.51
CA LEU A 324 -19.16 -32.17 -7.77
C LEU A 324 -18.71 -33.61 -7.53
N LEU A 325 -17.95 -33.86 -6.47
CA LEU A 325 -17.55 -35.21 -6.05
C LEU A 325 -18.77 -36.05 -5.65
N LEU A 326 -19.70 -35.47 -4.89
CA LEU A 326 -20.92 -36.17 -4.42
C LEU A 326 -21.98 -36.34 -5.51
N SER A 327 -22.05 -35.43 -6.50
CA SER A 327 -23.00 -35.54 -7.62
C SER A 327 -22.67 -36.66 -8.62
N ARG A 328 -21.50 -37.31 -8.49
CA ARG A 328 -21.15 -38.55 -9.20
C ARG A 328 -21.77 -39.80 -8.56
N GLY A 329 -22.32 -39.71 -7.35
CA GLY A 329 -23.12 -40.76 -6.73
C GLY A 329 -24.50 -40.85 -7.38
N GLY A 330 -24.81 -41.98 -8.02
CA GLY A 330 -25.91 -42.20 -8.97
C GLY A 330 -27.36 -42.00 -8.50
N CYS A 331 -27.65 -41.35 -7.37
CA CYS A 331 -29.01 -41.24 -6.86
C CYS A 331 -29.84 -40.10 -7.48
N LYS A 332 -29.24 -38.93 -7.80
CA LYS A 332 -29.96 -37.86 -8.54
C LYS A 332 -30.39 -38.32 -9.95
N GLY A 333 -29.65 -39.24 -10.55
CA GLY A 333 -30.01 -39.89 -11.82
C GLY A 333 -31.17 -40.87 -11.68
N LYS A 334 -31.20 -41.66 -10.60
CA LYS A 334 -32.28 -42.61 -10.28
C LYS A 334 -33.60 -41.89 -9.98
N LEU A 335 -33.60 -40.88 -9.12
CA LEU A 335 -34.82 -40.10 -8.83
C LEU A 335 -35.37 -39.32 -10.05
N ARG A 336 -34.50 -38.94 -11.00
CA ARG A 336 -34.93 -38.33 -12.29
C ARG A 336 -35.47 -39.38 -13.26
N LYS A 337 -34.99 -40.63 -13.20
CA LYS A 337 -35.55 -41.77 -13.93
C LYS A 337 -36.89 -42.21 -13.33
N ASP A 338 -37.00 -42.32 -12.01
CA ASP A 338 -38.22 -42.72 -11.32
C ASP A 338 -39.34 -41.68 -11.53
N ARG A 339 -39.01 -40.39 -11.54
CA ARG A 339 -39.98 -39.32 -11.85
C ARG A 339 -40.43 -39.31 -13.31
N LYS A 340 -39.51 -39.58 -14.26
CA LYS A 340 -39.89 -39.80 -15.66
C LYS A 340 -40.78 -41.03 -15.81
N ASN A 341 -40.49 -42.12 -15.09
CA ASN A 341 -41.30 -43.33 -15.14
C ASN A 341 -42.69 -43.10 -14.54
N SER A 342 -42.81 -42.38 -13.43
CA SER A 342 -44.12 -42.04 -12.85
C SER A 342 -44.94 -41.12 -13.74
N ASP A 343 -44.30 -40.14 -14.39
CA ASP A 343 -45.00 -39.26 -15.33
C ASP A 343 -45.44 -40.04 -16.58
N ILE A 344 -44.63 -40.98 -17.10
CA ILE A 344 -44.97 -41.84 -18.25
C ILE A 344 -46.15 -42.78 -17.92
N ILE A 345 -46.19 -43.38 -16.72
CA ILE A 345 -47.30 -44.25 -16.29
C ILE A 345 -48.64 -43.47 -16.29
N ILE A 346 -48.65 -42.21 -15.85
CA ILE A 346 -49.86 -41.37 -15.83
C ILE A 346 -50.33 -40.99 -17.25
N TYR A 347 -49.43 -40.94 -18.24
CA TYR A 347 -49.80 -40.70 -19.64
C TYR A 347 -50.29 -41.98 -20.34
N GLU A 348 -49.72 -43.14 -20.03
CA GLU A 348 -50.11 -44.43 -20.62
C GLU A 348 -51.46 -44.94 -20.06
N GLU A 349 -51.75 -44.68 -18.78
CA GLU A 349 -53.00 -45.08 -18.11
C GLU A 349 -54.22 -44.26 -18.58
N LYS A 350 -54.01 -43.09 -19.19
CA LYS A 350 -55.10 -42.28 -19.79
C LYS A 350 -55.51 -42.70 -21.21
N SER A 351 -54.67 -43.47 -21.92
CA SER A 351 -54.93 -43.87 -23.31
C SER A 351 -55.61 -45.23 -23.47
N THR A 352 -55.78 -45.98 -22.38
CA THR A 352 -56.33 -47.35 -22.42
C THR A 352 -57.44 -47.45 -21.39
N GLY A 353 -58.63 -46.99 -21.78
CA GLY A 353 -59.85 -47.35 -21.09
C GLY A 353 -60.25 -48.76 -21.52
N GLU A 354 -60.22 -49.72 -20.59
CA GLU A 354 -61.19 -50.79 -20.53
C GLU A 354 -61.15 -51.49 -19.17
N GLN A 355 -62.34 -51.93 -18.78
CA GLN A 355 -62.74 -52.47 -17.49
C GLN A 355 -61.78 -53.53 -16.94
N GLU A 356 -61.35 -53.41 -15.68
CA GLU A 356 -61.43 -54.50 -14.68
C GLU A 356 -60.85 -54.12 -13.31
N ASN A 357 -61.53 -54.64 -12.29
CA ASN A 357 -61.08 -54.86 -10.91
C ASN A 357 -61.06 -53.68 -9.92
N TYR A 358 -62.18 -53.57 -9.22
CA TYR A 358 -62.41 -52.75 -8.03
C TYR A 358 -61.77 -53.40 -6.79
N ASP A 359 -60.44 -53.46 -6.70
CA ASP A 359 -59.80 -53.61 -5.39
C ASP A 359 -58.35 -53.12 -5.37
N ARG A 360 -58.05 -52.29 -4.36
CA ARG A 360 -56.73 -51.83 -3.90
C ARG A 360 -55.99 -50.82 -4.79
N THR A 361 -55.98 -49.57 -4.34
CA THR A 361 -54.85 -48.95 -3.59
C THR A 361 -55.18 -47.47 -3.39
N ILE A 362 -55.77 -47.11 -2.26
CA ILE A 362 -55.88 -45.69 -1.87
C ILE A 362 -54.51 -45.25 -1.31
N PRO A 363 -53.85 -44.22 -1.86
CA PRO A 363 -52.64 -43.67 -1.27
C PRO A 363 -52.92 -43.21 0.17
N SER A 364 -52.13 -43.70 1.12
CA SER A 364 -52.15 -43.37 2.55
C SER A 364 -51.83 -41.89 2.86
N PHE A 365 -51.87 -41.02 1.86
CA PHE A 365 -51.55 -39.60 1.94
C PHE A 365 -52.72 -38.71 2.42
N LEU A 366 -53.98 -39.16 2.29
CA LEU A 366 -55.15 -38.34 2.64
C LEU A 366 -55.62 -38.44 4.11
N LEU A 367 -54.92 -39.20 4.95
CA LEU A 367 -55.43 -39.62 6.26
C LEU A 367 -54.51 -39.23 7.40
N LYS A 368 -54.30 -37.92 7.58
CA LYS A 368 -53.51 -37.40 8.70
C LYS A 368 -54.26 -36.50 9.67
N ASP A 369 -55.58 -36.36 9.49
CA ASP A 369 -56.44 -35.60 10.38
C ASP A 369 -57.68 -36.44 10.76
N GLU A 370 -57.74 -36.90 12.01
CA GLU A 370 -58.77 -37.83 12.50
C GLU A 370 -60.18 -37.22 12.49
N ALA A 371 -60.29 -35.92 12.75
CA ALA A 371 -61.56 -35.20 12.76
C ALA A 371 -62.19 -35.04 11.36
N ILE A 372 -61.35 -34.97 10.33
CA ILE A 372 -61.78 -34.89 8.92
C ILE A 372 -62.23 -36.26 8.42
N ARG A 373 -61.57 -37.33 8.91
CA ARG A 373 -61.86 -38.73 8.56
C ARG A 373 -63.25 -39.17 9.03
N GLU A 374 -63.63 -38.80 10.26
CA GLU A 374 -64.98 -39.11 10.78
C GLU A 374 -66.08 -38.32 10.07
N ARG A 375 -65.83 -37.04 9.75
CA ARG A 375 -66.82 -36.18 9.10
C ARG A 375 -67.13 -36.64 7.68
N ILE A 376 -66.09 -36.97 6.91
CA ILE A 376 -66.21 -37.51 5.55
C ILE A 376 -66.88 -38.88 5.56
N ASN A 377 -66.52 -39.77 6.50
CA ASN A 377 -67.19 -41.07 6.62
C ASN A 377 -68.68 -40.96 7.01
N SER A 378 -69.03 -39.97 7.83
CA SER A 378 -70.44 -39.72 8.22
C SER A 378 -71.29 -39.15 7.08
N GLU A 379 -70.69 -38.37 6.17
CA GLU A 379 -71.37 -37.87 4.96
C GLU A 379 -71.48 -38.97 3.88
N ILE A 380 -70.47 -39.82 3.75
CA ILE A 380 -70.50 -40.98 2.84
C ILE A 380 -71.58 -42.01 3.27
N GLU A 381 -71.78 -42.23 4.56
CA GLU A 381 -72.89 -43.09 5.04
C GLU A 381 -74.27 -42.48 4.77
N LYS A 382 -74.42 -41.15 4.83
CA LYS A 382 -75.66 -40.47 4.43
C LYS A 382 -75.92 -40.59 2.93
N TRP A 383 -74.88 -40.52 2.11
CA TRP A 383 -75.00 -40.59 0.65
C TRP A 383 -75.18 -42.00 0.10
N LYS A 384 -74.88 -43.04 0.91
CA LYS A 384 -75.21 -44.44 0.57
C LYS A 384 -76.72 -44.76 0.62
N LYS A 385 -77.54 -43.89 1.21
CA LYS A 385 -78.97 -44.15 1.46
C LYS A 385 -79.89 -43.54 0.40
N ASP A 386 -79.38 -42.60 -0.38
CA ASP A 386 -80.06 -41.98 -1.50
C ASP A 386 -79.31 -42.39 -2.78
N ASP A 387 -79.90 -43.20 -3.65
CA ASP A 387 -79.30 -43.61 -4.94
C ASP A 387 -79.04 -42.37 -5.83
N LEU A 388 -77.90 -41.71 -5.63
CA LEU A 388 -77.48 -40.53 -6.39
C LEU A 388 -76.42 -40.89 -7.46
N SER A 389 -76.52 -40.21 -8.59
CA SER A 389 -75.61 -40.36 -9.73
C SER A 389 -74.22 -39.77 -9.44
N LEU A 390 -73.17 -40.33 -10.06
CA LEU A 390 -71.76 -39.97 -9.80
C LEU A 390 -71.44 -38.47 -10.07
N SER A 391 -72.19 -37.83 -10.98
CA SER A 391 -72.03 -36.41 -11.31
C SER A 391 -72.52 -35.47 -10.21
N ASP A 392 -73.56 -35.85 -9.46
CA ASP A 392 -74.09 -35.03 -8.37
C ASP A 392 -73.19 -35.08 -7.13
N LEU A 393 -72.41 -36.16 -6.99
CA LEU A 393 -71.41 -36.36 -5.93
C LEU A 393 -70.16 -35.51 -6.18
N GLU A 394 -69.67 -35.43 -7.42
CA GLU A 394 -68.52 -34.58 -7.78
C GLU A 394 -68.83 -33.08 -7.59
N GLU A 395 -70.06 -32.65 -7.92
CA GLU A 395 -70.48 -31.25 -7.71
C GLU A 395 -70.56 -30.88 -6.22
N LYS A 396 -71.07 -31.79 -5.37
CA LYS A 396 -71.15 -31.56 -3.92
C LYS A 396 -69.78 -31.62 -3.23
N LEU A 397 -68.89 -32.51 -3.67
CA LEU A 397 -67.52 -32.60 -3.16
C LEU A 397 -66.70 -31.35 -3.52
N GLY A 398 -66.90 -30.82 -4.74
CA GLY A 398 -66.30 -29.56 -5.17
C GLY A 398 -66.75 -28.37 -4.31
N ARG A 399 -68.04 -28.28 -3.95
CA ARG A 399 -68.56 -27.22 -3.07
C ARG A 399 -67.99 -27.26 -1.65
N LEU A 400 -67.77 -28.45 -1.09
CA LEU A 400 -67.15 -28.62 0.24
C LEU A 400 -65.65 -28.25 0.23
N GLN A 401 -64.97 -28.43 -0.91
CA GLN A 401 -63.57 -28.09 -1.10
C GLN A 401 -63.37 -26.57 -1.30
N ASP A 402 -64.31 -25.92 -1.98
CA ASP A 402 -64.32 -24.46 -2.17
C ASP A 402 -64.68 -23.69 -0.87
N GLU A 403 -65.63 -24.17 -0.06
CA GLU A 403 -65.98 -23.52 1.22
C GLU A 403 -64.80 -23.51 2.22
N ASN A 404 -64.01 -24.58 2.28
CA ASN A 404 -62.83 -24.67 3.16
C ASN A 404 -61.61 -23.90 2.64
N SER A 405 -61.54 -23.59 1.34
CA SER A 405 -60.46 -22.78 0.77
C SER A 405 -60.56 -21.28 1.09
N SER A 406 -61.72 -20.84 1.64
CA SER A 406 -62.00 -19.44 1.93
C SER A 406 -61.54 -18.95 3.32
N SER A 407 -61.01 -19.82 4.19
CA SER A 407 -60.55 -19.45 5.53
C SER A 407 -59.00 -19.46 5.70
N SER A 408 -58.39 -18.30 5.37
CA SER A 408 -57.14 -17.74 5.94
C SER A 408 -55.77 -18.08 5.25
N PRO A 409 -54.72 -17.21 5.34
CA PRO A 409 -54.16 -16.53 4.15
C PRO A 409 -52.62 -16.60 3.97
N MET A 410 -52.15 -16.45 2.72
CA MET A 410 -51.13 -15.46 2.28
C MET A 410 -50.66 -15.78 0.86
N LYS A 411 -51.26 -15.13 -0.14
CA LYS A 411 -50.62 -14.95 -1.45
C LYS A 411 -49.43 -14.00 -1.25
N VAL A 412 -48.23 -14.55 -1.04
CA VAL A 412 -46.99 -13.77 -1.15
C VAL A 412 -46.86 -13.38 -2.63
N ASN A 413 -47.14 -12.12 -2.91
CA ASN A 413 -47.25 -11.56 -4.25
C ASN A 413 -45.91 -11.77 -4.97
N LYS A 414 -45.86 -12.56 -6.06
CA LYS A 414 -44.63 -12.80 -6.84
C LYS A 414 -43.96 -11.48 -7.27
N VAL A 415 -44.77 -10.44 -7.51
CA VAL A 415 -44.33 -9.08 -7.78
C VAL A 415 -43.50 -8.51 -6.63
N LEU A 416 -43.89 -8.74 -5.37
CA LEU A 416 -43.14 -8.31 -4.18
C LEU A 416 -41.80 -9.05 -4.06
N LEU A 417 -41.74 -10.33 -4.42
CA LEU A 417 -40.49 -11.11 -4.40
C LEU A 417 -39.51 -10.61 -5.48
N TYR A 418 -40.00 -10.30 -6.68
CA TYR A 418 -39.19 -9.69 -7.74
C TYR A 418 -38.79 -8.25 -7.41
N PHE A 419 -39.68 -7.47 -6.76
CA PHE A 419 -39.36 -6.13 -6.29
C PHE A 419 -38.29 -6.18 -5.21
N LEU A 420 -38.38 -7.10 -4.24
CA LEU A 420 -37.35 -7.33 -3.22
C LEU A 420 -36.03 -7.84 -3.83
N TYR A 421 -36.07 -8.64 -4.90
CA TYR A 421 -34.87 -9.09 -5.61
C TYR A 421 -34.21 -7.96 -6.41
N SER A 422 -35.01 -7.10 -7.04
CA SER A 422 -34.55 -5.90 -7.73
C SER A 422 -33.99 -4.87 -6.76
N LEU A 423 -34.67 -4.65 -5.62
CA LEU A 423 -34.20 -3.80 -4.53
C LEU A 423 -32.91 -4.37 -3.92
N TYR A 424 -32.82 -5.69 -3.72
CA TYR A 424 -31.61 -6.36 -3.22
C TYR A 424 -30.45 -6.22 -4.22
N SER A 425 -30.69 -6.37 -5.51
CA SER A 425 -29.66 -6.16 -6.54
C SER A 425 -29.21 -4.69 -6.59
N LEU A 426 -30.13 -3.74 -6.42
CA LEU A 426 -29.81 -2.32 -6.44
C LEU A 426 -29.05 -1.89 -5.18
N VAL A 427 -29.46 -2.39 -4.01
CA VAL A 427 -28.77 -2.19 -2.73
C VAL A 427 -27.41 -2.90 -2.74
N PHE A 428 -27.29 -4.06 -3.37
CA PHE A 428 -26.03 -4.79 -3.53
C PHE A 428 -25.04 -4.04 -4.44
N VAL A 429 -25.52 -3.49 -5.56
CA VAL A 429 -24.69 -2.64 -6.44
C VAL A 429 -24.30 -1.34 -5.75
N ALA A 430 -25.23 -0.70 -5.03
CA ALA A 430 -24.94 0.48 -4.22
C ALA A 430 -23.96 0.18 -3.08
N PHE A 431 -24.06 -0.97 -2.44
CA PHE A 431 -23.17 -1.39 -1.36
C PHE A 431 -21.77 -1.75 -1.87
N ILE A 432 -21.66 -2.41 -3.04
CA ILE A 432 -20.37 -2.62 -3.69
C ILE A 432 -19.76 -1.27 -4.08
N ALA A 433 -20.53 -0.37 -4.68
CA ALA A 433 -20.06 0.97 -5.01
C ALA A 433 -19.58 1.73 -3.76
N LEU A 434 -20.34 1.69 -2.67
CA LEU A 434 -19.98 2.31 -1.38
C LEU A 434 -18.76 1.64 -0.73
N SER A 435 -18.61 0.32 -0.83
CA SER A 435 -17.43 -0.39 -0.33
C SER A 435 -16.19 -0.08 -1.16
N VAL A 436 -16.33 0.06 -2.48
CA VAL A 436 -15.24 0.46 -3.37
C VAL A 436 -14.88 1.92 -3.09
N ILE A 437 -15.86 2.80 -2.87
CA ILE A 437 -15.64 4.19 -2.47
C ILE A 437 -14.97 4.26 -1.09
N ALA A 438 -15.39 3.46 -0.12
CA ALA A 438 -14.79 3.42 1.22
C ALA A 438 -13.35 2.87 1.18
N ILE A 439 -13.09 1.85 0.36
CA ILE A 439 -11.74 1.35 0.09
C ILE A 439 -10.90 2.42 -0.62
N PHE A 440 -11.48 3.16 -1.58
CA PHE A 440 -10.79 4.24 -2.27
C PHE A 440 -10.48 5.43 -1.34
N ILE A 441 -11.39 5.76 -0.42
CA ILE A 441 -11.21 6.76 0.64
C ILE A 441 -10.13 6.31 1.63
N ALA A 442 -10.13 5.04 2.02
CA ALA A 442 -9.11 4.47 2.89
C ALA A 442 -7.72 4.39 2.22
N ILE A 443 -7.67 4.22 0.90
CA ILE A 443 -6.42 4.21 0.09
C ILE A 443 -5.87 5.63 -0.10
N LEU A 444 -6.70 6.66 -0.14
CA LEU A 444 -6.28 8.04 -0.46
C LEU A 444 -5.67 8.82 0.71
N GLY A 445 -5.77 8.34 1.94
CA GLY A 445 -5.18 8.98 3.13
C GLY A 445 -5.87 10.29 3.51
N GLU A 446 -6.04 10.52 4.81
CA GLU A 446 -6.82 11.64 5.39
C GLU A 446 -6.38 13.04 4.90
N THR A 447 -5.13 13.20 4.47
CA THR A 447 -4.56 14.52 4.15
C THR A 447 -5.01 15.11 2.81
N LYS A 448 -5.45 14.30 1.84
CA LYS A 448 -5.88 14.82 0.51
C LYS A 448 -7.37 15.15 0.44
N ILE A 449 -8.18 14.53 1.30
CA ILE A 449 -9.63 14.68 1.35
C ILE A 449 -9.99 16.08 1.87
N ASP A 450 -9.29 16.60 2.88
CA ASP A 450 -9.54 17.96 3.40
C ASP A 450 -9.26 19.05 2.35
N SER A 451 -8.28 18.86 1.46
CA SER A 451 -7.99 19.83 0.39
C SER A 451 -9.03 19.79 -0.73
N MET A 452 -9.57 18.62 -1.07
CA MET A 452 -10.61 18.47 -2.09
C MET A 452 -11.97 18.92 -1.57
N VAL A 453 -12.31 18.62 -0.31
CA VAL A 453 -13.55 19.04 0.34
C VAL A 453 -13.57 20.56 0.50
N ASN A 454 -12.47 21.21 0.92
CA ASN A 454 -12.40 22.67 0.99
C ASN A 454 -12.47 23.35 -0.39
N SER A 455 -11.88 22.74 -1.43
CA SER A 455 -11.99 23.25 -2.81
C SER A 455 -13.42 23.16 -3.35
N ILE A 456 -14.12 22.04 -3.09
CA ILE A 456 -15.51 21.82 -3.50
C ILE A 456 -16.47 22.71 -2.71
N ILE A 457 -16.26 22.89 -1.39
CA ILE A 457 -17.08 23.79 -0.57
C ILE A 457 -16.92 25.24 -1.05
N SER A 458 -15.71 25.71 -1.37
CA SER A 458 -15.51 27.08 -1.89
C SER A 458 -16.17 27.30 -3.27
N SER A 459 -16.13 26.29 -4.13
CA SER A 459 -16.77 26.26 -5.45
C SER A 459 -18.30 26.30 -5.36
N THR A 460 -18.86 25.55 -4.40
CA THR A 460 -20.32 25.43 -4.23
C THR A 460 -20.92 26.67 -3.53
N ILE A 461 -20.19 27.28 -2.59
CA ILE A 461 -20.57 28.56 -1.96
C ILE A 461 -20.54 29.70 -2.98
N TRP A 462 -19.54 29.75 -3.87
CA TRP A 462 -19.47 30.73 -4.96
C TRP A 462 -20.58 30.54 -6.01
N SER A 463 -21.04 29.30 -6.20
CA SER A 463 -22.16 28.97 -7.07
C SER A 463 -23.53 29.34 -6.49
N LEU A 464 -23.73 29.21 -5.17
CA LEU A 464 -24.99 29.56 -4.51
C LEU A 464 -25.20 31.08 -4.39
N ASP A 465 -24.13 31.84 -4.15
CA ASP A 465 -24.17 33.32 -4.09
C ASP A 465 -24.57 33.95 -5.44
N LYS A 466 -24.35 33.22 -6.56
CA LYS A 466 -24.67 33.67 -7.92
C LYS A 466 -26.11 33.36 -8.37
N GLN A 467 -26.85 32.54 -7.63
CA GLN A 467 -28.21 32.09 -8.00
C GLN A 467 -29.35 32.77 -7.22
N LEU A 468 -29.06 33.67 -6.28
CA LEU A 468 -30.07 34.47 -5.58
C LEU A 468 -29.80 35.98 -5.74
N PRO A 469 -30.16 36.60 -6.88
CA PRO A 469 -30.28 38.05 -6.95
C PRO A 469 -31.64 38.47 -6.35
N GLY A 470 -31.61 38.92 -5.09
CA GLY A 470 -32.56 39.90 -4.56
C GLY A 470 -33.97 39.42 -4.13
N ALA A 471 -34.16 39.28 -2.81
CA ALA A 471 -35.32 39.70 -2.01
C ALA A 471 -35.06 39.14 -0.60
N VAL A 472 -34.90 39.89 0.49
CA VAL A 472 -35.78 40.95 1.00
C VAL A 472 -34.94 41.87 1.91
N SER A 473 -34.96 43.17 1.62
CA SER A 473 -34.82 44.24 2.62
C SER A 473 -36.19 44.57 3.19
N SER A 474 -36.25 45.06 4.45
CA SER A 474 -37.44 45.44 5.26
C SER A 474 -37.91 44.29 6.13
N GLU A 475 -37.97 44.30 7.47
CA GLU A 475 -38.22 45.28 8.56
C GLU A 475 -37.81 44.49 9.85
N ALA A 476 -37.46 44.99 11.03
CA ALA A 476 -37.54 46.28 11.70
C ALA A 476 -36.60 46.23 12.93
N THR A 477 -36.15 47.40 13.36
CA THR A 477 -35.79 47.83 14.74
C THR A 477 -34.92 46.94 15.63
#